data_AF-A0A7V9F503-F1
#
_entry.id   AF-A0A7V9F503-F1
#
_cell.length_a   1.000
_cell.length_b   1.000
_cell.length_c   1.000
_cell.angle_alpha   90.00
_cell.angle_beta   90.00
_cell.angle_gamma   90.00
#
_symmetry.space_group_name_H-M   'P 1'
#
loop_
_entity.id
_entity.type
_entity.pdbx_description
1 polymer ?
#
loop_
_entity_poly.entity_id
_entity_poly.type
_entity_poly.pdbx_seq_one_letter_code
_entity_poly.pdbx_strand_id
1 'polypeptide(L)'
;MDRPYEIVSTDSGPVYRVGVRGTQLMREPLIFRGTAFTLDQRAELGLTGLLPAGVSTLEGQTARVYAQYTRQADDLAKNVYLTALRDRNEVLFYRLLSEHLEEMLPIVYTPTIGQAIERYSHEYRRPRGVFLSIDHQEQIEEALANFGRRADEVDLIVATDSE
;
A
#
# COMPACT_ATOMS: atom_id res chain seq x y z
N MET A 1 2.82 11.39 17.99
CA MET A 1 1.57 11.06 17.28
C MET A 1 1.35 9.57 17.50
N ASP A 2 0.22 9.17 18.07
CA ASP A 2 -0.01 7.74 18.36
C ASP A 2 0.01 6.92 17.07
N ARG A 3 0.64 5.75 17.12
CA ARG A 3 0.77 4.86 15.95
C ARG A 3 -0.61 4.43 15.46
N PRO A 4 -0.84 4.35 14.15
CA PRO A 4 -2.12 3.90 13.62
C PRO A 4 -2.45 2.46 13.99
N TYR A 5 -1.41 1.62 14.15
CA TYR A 5 -1.53 0.24 14.60
C TYR A 5 -0.22 -0.26 15.21
N GLU A 6 -0.31 -1.39 15.91
CA GLU A 6 0.82 -2.17 16.42
C GLU A 6 0.64 -3.64 16.04
N ILE A 7 1.73 -4.33 15.73
CA ILE A 7 1.72 -5.78 15.56
C ILE A 7 1.97 -6.41 16.93
N VAL A 8 1.05 -7.29 17.35
CA VAL A 8 1.08 -7.96 18.65
C VAL A 8 1.07 -9.46 18.42
N SER A 9 2.01 -10.18 19.04
CA SER A 9 2.00 -11.64 19.01
C SER A 9 0.91 -12.19 19.91
N THR A 10 0.10 -13.10 19.38
CA THR A 10 -0.90 -13.88 20.12
C THR A 10 -0.61 -15.37 19.98
N ASP A 11 -1.28 -16.22 20.76
CA ASP A 11 -1.16 -17.68 20.65
C ASP A 11 -1.55 -18.19 19.25
N SER A 12 -2.38 -17.44 18.53
CA SER A 12 -2.80 -17.71 17.14
C SER A 12 -1.93 -17.06 16.06
N GLY A 13 -0.83 -16.40 16.43
CA GLY A 13 0.05 -15.66 15.53
C GLY A 13 -0.05 -14.14 15.68
N PRO A 14 0.66 -13.37 14.82
CA PRO A 14 0.67 -11.92 14.90
C PRO A 14 -0.67 -11.31 14.49
N VAL A 15 -1.18 -10.36 15.27
CA VAL A 15 -2.39 -9.58 14.98
C VAL A 15 -2.10 -8.09 15.00
N TYR A 16 -2.91 -7.33 14.26
CA TYR A 16 -2.84 -5.87 14.25
C TYR A 16 -3.77 -5.30 15.32
N ARG A 17 -3.21 -4.65 16.35
CA ARG A 17 -3.97 -3.79 17.25
C ARG A 17 -4.14 -2.43 16.59
N VAL A 18 -5.38 -2.05 16.30
CA VAL A 18 -5.70 -0.84 15.55
C VAL A 18 -5.97 0.33 16.49
N GLY A 19 -5.13 1.37 16.43
CA GLY A 19 -5.23 2.58 17.25
C GLY A 19 -6.08 3.70 16.64
N VAL A 20 -6.38 3.63 15.34
CA VAL A 20 -7.11 4.69 14.60
C VAL A 20 -8.51 4.27 14.19
N ARG A 21 -9.36 5.26 13.86
CA ARG A 21 -10.79 5.06 13.56
C ARG A 21 -11.23 5.89 12.35
N GLY A 22 -12.38 5.55 11.78
CA GLY A 22 -13.01 6.30 10.69
C GLY A 22 -12.10 6.55 9.50
N THR A 23 -12.08 7.78 9.01
CA THR A 23 -11.31 8.18 7.82
C THR A 23 -9.79 8.06 8.01
N GLN A 24 -9.29 8.17 9.25
CA GLN A 24 -7.86 7.96 9.51
C GLN A 24 -7.47 6.51 9.24
N LEU A 25 -8.28 5.55 9.69
CA LEU A 25 -8.08 4.13 9.37
C LEU A 25 -8.10 3.87 7.86
N MET A 26 -9.00 4.52 7.12
CA MET A 26 -9.13 4.33 5.67
C MET A 26 -7.90 4.80 4.89
N ARG A 27 -7.04 5.64 5.49
CA ARG A 27 -5.81 6.14 4.87
C ARG A 27 -4.60 5.25 5.12
N GLU A 28 -4.74 4.21 5.93
CA GLU A 28 -3.67 3.31 6.36
C GLU A 28 -3.71 1.99 5.56
N PRO A 29 -2.88 1.81 4.52
CA PRO A 29 -3.03 0.73 3.54
C PRO A 29 -2.84 -0.66 4.12
N LEU A 30 -2.06 -0.78 5.21
CA LEU A 30 -1.75 -2.06 5.87
C LEU A 30 -2.90 -2.59 6.72
N ILE A 31 -3.75 -1.70 7.25
CA ILE A 31 -4.87 -2.08 8.12
C ILE A 31 -6.24 -1.85 7.47
N PHE A 32 -6.31 -1.09 6.38
CA PHE A 32 -7.56 -0.89 5.66
C PHE A 32 -7.94 -2.12 4.82
N ARG A 33 -9.05 -2.77 5.18
CA ARG A 33 -9.54 -4.01 4.54
C ARG A 33 -10.66 -3.77 3.52
N GLY A 34 -11.00 -2.52 3.23
CA GLY A 34 -12.11 -2.19 2.34
C GLY A 34 -13.43 -2.82 2.81
N THR A 35 -14.17 -3.43 1.88
CA THR A 35 -15.48 -4.03 2.16
C THR A 35 -15.41 -5.36 2.94
N ALA A 36 -14.22 -5.84 3.31
CA ALA A 36 -14.06 -7.04 4.16
C ALA A 36 -14.27 -6.77 5.66
N PHE A 37 -14.37 -5.51 6.09
CA PHE A 37 -14.81 -5.26 7.47
C PHE A 37 -16.24 -5.75 7.67
N THR A 38 -16.44 -6.60 8.68
CA THR A 38 -17.78 -7.03 9.13
C THR A 38 -18.57 -5.84 9.66
N LEU A 39 -19.89 -5.98 9.79
CA LEU A 39 -20.72 -4.89 10.31
C LEU A 39 -20.32 -4.50 11.74
N ASP A 40 -19.99 -5.48 12.59
CA ASP A 40 -19.52 -5.24 13.95
C ASP A 40 -18.18 -4.51 13.97
N GLN A 41 -17.22 -4.95 13.14
CA GLN A 41 -15.94 -4.25 12.98
C GLN A 41 -16.13 -2.83 12.49
N ARG A 42 -17.10 -2.57 11.60
CA ARG A 42 -17.39 -1.21 11.13
C ARG A 42 -17.94 -0.34 12.25
N ALA A 43 -18.80 -0.88 13.11
CA ALA A 43 -19.30 -0.15 14.28
C ALA A 43 -18.15 0.20 15.24
N GLU A 44 -17.32 -0.79 15.60
CA GLU A 44 -16.18 -0.63 16.51
C GLU A 44 -15.09 0.31 15.96
N LEU A 45 -14.88 0.28 14.64
CA LEU A 45 -13.84 1.06 13.96
C LEU A 45 -14.34 2.44 13.47
N GLY A 46 -15.61 2.79 13.69
CA GLY A 46 -16.19 4.05 13.25
C GLY A 46 -16.32 4.18 11.72
N LEU A 47 -16.58 3.06 11.03
CA LEU A 47 -16.73 2.98 9.58
C LEU A 47 -18.18 2.91 9.11
N THR A 48 -19.15 2.91 10.03
CA THR A 48 -20.58 2.96 9.70
C THR A 48 -20.88 4.18 8.82
N GLY A 49 -21.47 3.96 7.66
CA GLY A 49 -21.75 5.01 6.66
C GLY A 49 -20.57 5.40 5.77
N LEU A 50 -19.36 4.91 6.03
CA LEU A 50 -18.16 5.19 5.23
C LEU A 50 -17.86 4.12 4.17
N LEU A 51 -18.56 2.98 4.23
CA LEU A 51 -18.43 1.86 3.30
C LEU A 51 -19.80 1.39 2.82
N PRO A 52 -19.93 0.90 1.58
CA PRO A 52 -21.17 0.29 1.07
C PRO A 52 -21.66 -0.85 1.97
N ALA A 53 -22.97 -1.05 2.09
CA ALA A 53 -23.57 -2.03 3.01
C ALA A 53 -23.08 -3.48 2.81
N GLY A 54 -22.73 -3.86 1.58
CA GLY A 54 -22.19 -5.17 1.27
C GLY A 54 -20.88 -5.46 2.00
N VAL A 55 -20.79 -6.65 2.60
CA VAL A 55 -19.55 -7.23 3.12
C VAL A 55 -19.03 -8.23 2.09
N SER A 56 -17.75 -8.15 1.75
CA SER A 56 -17.12 -9.05 0.76
C SER A 56 -15.92 -9.75 1.37
N THR A 57 -15.73 -11.03 1.05
CA THR A 57 -14.54 -11.76 1.46
C THR A 57 -13.29 -11.22 0.77
N LEU A 58 -12.10 -11.56 1.28
CA LEU A 58 -10.84 -11.18 0.65
C LEU A 58 -10.78 -11.72 -0.79
N GLU A 59 -11.20 -12.97 -1.00
CA GLU A 59 -11.26 -13.64 -2.31
C GLU A 59 -12.18 -12.89 -3.27
N GLY A 60 -13.36 -12.47 -2.82
CA GLY A 60 -14.28 -11.68 -3.63
C GLY A 60 -13.73 -10.29 -3.99
N GLN A 61 -12.93 -9.68 -3.11
CA GLN A 61 -12.19 -8.46 -3.45
C GLN A 61 -11.10 -8.73 -4.47
N THR A 62 -10.32 -9.80 -4.30
CA THR A 62 -9.23 -10.20 -5.21
C THR A 62 -9.76 -10.44 -6.62
N ALA A 63 -10.83 -11.23 -6.76
CA ALA A 63 -11.46 -11.48 -8.06
C ALA A 63 -11.94 -10.18 -8.74
N ARG A 64 -12.51 -9.25 -7.97
CA ARG A 64 -12.95 -7.94 -8.50
C ARG A 64 -11.78 -7.09 -8.97
N VAL A 65 -10.69 -7.01 -8.19
CA VAL A 65 -9.52 -6.21 -8.58
C VAL A 65 -8.73 -6.85 -9.72
N TYR A 66 -8.71 -8.18 -9.82
CA TYR A 66 -8.17 -8.89 -10.98
C TYR A 66 -8.96 -8.56 -12.25
N ALA A 67 -10.29 -8.63 -12.21
CA ALA A 67 -11.14 -8.26 -13.35
C ALA A 67 -11.01 -6.77 -13.75
N GLN A 68 -10.64 -5.90 -12.82
CA GLN A 68 -10.33 -4.49 -13.12
C GLN A 68 -8.95 -4.34 -13.74
N TYR A 69 -7.96 -5.10 -13.27
CA TYR A 69 -6.61 -5.16 -13.82
C TYR A 69 -6.59 -5.68 -15.27
N THR A 70 -7.31 -6.75 -15.58
CA THR A 70 -7.36 -7.32 -16.93
C THR A 70 -8.02 -6.41 -17.97
N ARG A 71 -8.79 -5.41 -17.53
CA ARG A 71 -9.41 -4.39 -18.40
C ARG A 71 -8.52 -3.17 -18.67
N GLN A 72 -7.36 -3.07 -18.05
CA GLN A 72 -6.45 -1.96 -18.32
C GLN A 72 -5.94 -2.03 -19.75
N ALA A 73 -5.78 -0.85 -20.38
CA ALA A 73 -5.52 -0.74 -21.81
C ALA A 73 -4.14 -1.27 -22.22
N ASP A 74 -3.13 -1.04 -21.38
CA ASP A 74 -1.74 -1.41 -21.62
C ASP A 74 -1.01 -1.69 -20.30
N ASP A 75 0.24 -2.10 -20.40
CA ASP A 75 1.05 -2.49 -19.24
C ASP A 75 1.39 -1.32 -18.31
N LEU A 76 1.51 -0.10 -18.86
CA LEU A 76 1.68 1.10 -18.03
C LEU A 76 0.42 1.37 -17.22
N ALA A 77 -0.77 1.31 -17.83
CA ALA A 77 -2.06 1.44 -17.14
C ALA A 77 -2.25 0.35 -16.08
N LYS A 78 -1.80 -0.89 -16.34
CA LYS A 78 -1.76 -1.97 -15.34
C LYS A 78 -0.83 -1.63 -14.17
N ASN A 79 0.38 -1.13 -14.43
CA ASN A 79 1.32 -0.72 -13.39
C ASN A 79 0.74 0.41 -12.52
N VAL A 80 0.13 1.40 -13.16
CA VAL A 80 -0.59 2.50 -12.52
C VAL A 80 -1.70 1.97 -11.61
N TYR A 81 -2.51 1.05 -12.12
CA TYR A 81 -3.61 0.44 -11.39
C TYR A 81 -3.12 -0.35 -10.16
N LEU A 82 -2.09 -1.18 -10.32
CA LEU A 82 -1.49 -1.96 -9.23
C LEU A 82 -0.85 -1.07 -8.16
N THR A 83 -0.19 0.02 -8.57
CA THR A 83 0.36 1.01 -7.65
C THR A 83 -0.73 1.67 -6.82
N ALA A 84 -1.82 2.10 -7.46
CA ALA A 84 -2.97 2.69 -6.77
C ALA A 84 -3.67 1.68 -5.83
N LEU A 85 -3.71 0.40 -6.19
CA LEU A 85 -4.22 -0.66 -5.31
C LEU A 85 -3.36 -0.79 -4.06
N ARG A 86 -2.02 -0.83 -4.21
CA ARG A 86 -1.06 -0.90 -3.10
C ARG A 86 -1.17 0.30 -2.15
N ASP A 87 -1.39 1.50 -2.70
CA ASP A 87 -1.57 2.74 -1.92
C ASP A 87 -2.88 2.80 -1.13
N ARG A 88 -3.87 2.00 -1.52
CA ARG A 88 -5.17 1.94 -0.83
C ARG A 88 -5.27 0.76 0.12
N ASN A 89 -4.83 -0.42 -0.30
CA ASN A 89 -4.97 -1.67 0.43
C ASN A 89 -3.80 -2.60 0.08
N GLU A 90 -2.79 -2.58 0.93
CA GLU A 90 -1.53 -3.26 0.72
C GLU A 90 -1.67 -4.79 0.84
N VAL A 91 -2.52 -5.25 1.77
CA VAL A 91 -2.85 -6.68 1.91
C VAL A 91 -3.49 -7.23 0.65
N LEU A 92 -4.46 -6.50 0.07
CA LEU A 92 -5.14 -6.92 -1.16
C LEU A 92 -4.19 -6.89 -2.37
N PHE A 93 -3.29 -5.91 -2.44
CA PHE A 93 -2.24 -5.87 -3.47
C PHE A 93 -1.37 -7.12 -3.42
N TYR A 94 -0.79 -7.44 -2.26
CA TYR A 94 0.07 -8.62 -2.13
C TYR A 94 -0.69 -9.94 -2.30
N ARG A 95 -1.96 -9.99 -1.86
CA ARG A 95 -2.82 -11.15 -2.12
C ARG A 95 -2.99 -11.38 -3.62
N LEU A 96 -3.36 -10.35 -4.38
CA LEU A 96 -3.51 -10.42 -5.84
C LEU A 96 -2.19 -10.82 -6.51
N LEU A 97 -1.09 -10.16 -6.15
CA LEU A 97 0.22 -10.42 -6.71
C LEU A 97 0.69 -11.86 -6.46
N SER A 98 0.39 -12.42 -5.28
CA SER A 98 0.75 -13.80 -4.95
C SER A 98 -0.01 -14.85 -5.77
N GLU A 99 -1.23 -14.54 -6.22
CA GLU A 99 -2.04 -15.46 -7.04
C GLU A 99 -1.70 -15.38 -8.54
N HIS A 100 -1.17 -14.25 -9.00
CA HIS A 100 -0.90 -13.96 -10.41
C HIS A 100 0.54 -13.49 -10.65
N LEU A 101 1.49 -14.05 -9.87
CA LEU A 101 2.86 -13.53 -9.83
C LEU A 101 3.54 -13.53 -11.19
N GLU A 102 3.47 -14.63 -11.94
CA GLU A 102 4.10 -14.74 -13.27
C GLU A 102 3.58 -13.69 -14.26
N GLU A 103 2.28 -13.41 -14.22
CA GLU A 103 1.64 -12.41 -15.08
C GLU A 103 1.99 -10.97 -14.66
N MET A 104 2.03 -10.71 -13.36
CA MET A 104 2.14 -9.35 -12.82
C MET A 104 3.59 -8.92 -12.55
N LEU A 105 4.54 -9.85 -12.41
CA LEU A 105 5.95 -9.56 -12.22
C LEU A 105 6.52 -8.62 -13.31
N PRO A 106 6.31 -8.87 -14.62
CA PRO A 106 6.82 -7.95 -15.65
C PRO A 106 6.16 -6.56 -15.62
N ILE A 107 5.00 -6.43 -14.98
CA ILE A 107 4.26 -5.16 -14.85
C ILE A 107 4.78 -4.32 -13.68
N VAL A 108 5.03 -4.96 -12.53
CA VAL A 108 5.54 -4.26 -11.32
C VAL A 108 7.07 -4.13 -11.31
N TYR A 109 7.75 -4.82 -12.22
CA TYR A 109 9.19 -4.81 -12.38
C TYR A 109 9.56 -4.60 -13.86
N THR A 110 10.71 -5.10 -14.30
CA THR A 110 11.15 -5.01 -15.69
C THR A 110 10.27 -5.85 -16.61
N PRO A 111 9.93 -5.36 -17.82
CA PRO A 111 10.39 -4.09 -18.41
C PRO A 111 9.52 -2.87 -18.10
N THR A 112 8.29 -3.04 -17.63
CA THR A 112 7.30 -1.95 -17.51
C THR A 112 7.72 -0.86 -16.53
N ILE A 113 8.44 -1.22 -15.46
CA ILE A 113 8.93 -0.24 -14.48
C ILE A 113 9.88 0.78 -15.11
N GLY A 114 10.65 0.41 -16.14
CA GLY A 114 11.52 1.34 -16.86
C GLY A 114 10.71 2.45 -17.54
N GLN A 115 9.63 2.08 -18.23
CA GLN A 115 8.71 3.06 -18.84
C GLN A 115 8.00 3.92 -17.79
N ALA A 116 7.66 3.35 -16.64
CA ALA A 116 7.06 4.08 -15.53
C ALA A 116 8.04 5.10 -14.90
N ILE A 117 9.33 4.76 -14.82
CA ILE A 117 10.41 5.65 -14.37
C ILE A 117 10.63 6.78 -15.38
N GLU A 118 10.73 6.47 -16.68
CA GLU A 118 10.86 7.49 -17.74
C GLU A 118 9.72 8.52 -17.72
N ARG A 119 8.52 8.06 -17.36
CA ARG A 119 7.32 8.91 -17.26
C ARG A 119 7.01 9.37 -15.84
N TYR A 120 7.89 9.13 -14.86
CA TYR A 120 7.60 9.34 -13.44
C TYR A 120 7.13 10.77 -13.12
N SER A 121 7.74 11.77 -13.75
CA SER A 121 7.34 13.18 -13.59
C SER A 121 5.93 13.47 -14.13
N HIS A 122 5.52 12.80 -15.21
CA HIS A 122 4.18 12.95 -15.78
C HIS A 122 3.12 12.17 -15.00
N GLU A 123 3.51 11.01 -14.47
CA GLU A 123 2.65 10.10 -13.71
C GLU A 123 2.81 10.27 -12.19
N TYR A 124 3.37 11.42 -11.75
CA TYR A 124 3.69 11.66 -10.36
C TYR A 124 2.43 11.55 -9.49
N ARG A 125 2.54 10.71 -8.45
CA ARG A 125 1.47 10.43 -7.47
C ARG A 125 2.06 10.46 -6.07
N ARG A 126 1.42 9.77 -5.13
CA ARG A 126 1.88 9.68 -3.75
C ARG A 126 3.32 9.13 -3.73
N PRO A 127 4.31 9.91 -3.26
CA PRO A 127 5.67 9.42 -3.18
C PRO A 127 5.76 8.30 -2.15
N ARG A 128 6.58 7.29 -2.45
CA ARG A 128 6.99 6.26 -1.50
C ARG A 128 8.51 6.29 -1.39
N GLY A 129 8.98 6.39 -0.15
CA GLY A 129 10.41 6.47 0.15
C GLY A 129 10.83 7.88 0.57
N VAL A 130 12.15 8.05 0.69
CA VAL A 130 12.81 9.29 1.09
C VAL A 130 13.72 9.71 -0.05
N PHE A 131 13.62 10.97 -0.46
CA PHE A 131 14.48 11.55 -1.49
C PHE A 131 15.57 12.36 -0.79
N LEU A 132 16.83 12.04 -1.09
CA LEU A 132 18.00 12.66 -0.48
C LEU A 132 18.82 13.34 -1.58
N SER A 133 19.32 14.55 -1.31
CA SER A 133 20.13 15.30 -2.27
C SER A 133 21.54 15.53 -1.75
N ILE A 134 22.54 15.38 -2.63
CA ILE A 134 23.94 15.71 -2.33
C ILE A 134 24.17 17.22 -2.16
N ASP A 135 23.26 18.05 -2.67
CA ASP A 135 23.31 19.51 -2.51
C ASP A 135 22.80 19.98 -1.14
N HIS A 136 22.14 19.09 -0.39
CA HIS A 136 21.48 19.37 0.89
C HIS A 136 21.78 18.29 1.94
N GLN A 137 23.07 17.99 2.12
CA GLN A 137 23.52 16.90 3.02
C GLN A 137 23.12 17.12 4.48
N GLU A 138 22.99 18.38 4.90
CA GLU A 138 22.54 18.77 6.23
C GLU A 138 21.09 18.36 6.52
N GLN A 139 20.28 18.10 5.49
CA GLN A 139 18.87 17.73 5.60
C GLN A 139 18.65 16.21 5.65
N ILE A 140 19.69 15.39 5.50
CA ILE A 140 19.54 13.93 5.39
C ILE A 140 18.91 13.33 6.66
N GLU A 141 19.40 13.71 7.83
CA GLU A 141 18.87 13.22 9.11
C GLU A 141 17.41 13.63 9.31
N GLU A 142 17.08 14.88 9.00
CA GLU A 142 15.71 15.40 9.05
C GLU A 142 14.78 14.66 8.07
N ALA A 143 15.22 14.44 6.83
CA ALA A 143 14.43 13.75 5.81
C ALA A 143 14.10 12.31 6.22
N LEU A 144 15.06 11.59 6.80
CA LEU A 144 14.85 10.25 7.34
C LEU A 144 13.92 10.26 8.56
N ALA A 145 14.06 11.23 9.47
CA ALA A 145 13.16 11.38 10.62
C ALA A 145 11.72 11.70 10.18
N ASN A 146 11.55 12.54 9.16
CA ASN A 146 10.25 12.91 8.59
C ASN A 146 9.50 11.74 7.94
N PHE A 147 10.21 10.67 7.53
CA PHE A 147 9.58 9.45 7.05
C PHE A 147 8.71 8.76 8.12
N GLY A 148 8.95 9.08 9.40
CA GLY A 148 8.09 8.65 10.51
C GLY A 148 8.27 7.19 10.92
N ARG A 149 9.40 6.57 10.56
CA ARG A 149 9.81 5.24 11.03
C ARG A 149 11.04 5.36 11.93
N ARG A 150 11.03 4.61 13.03
CA ARG A 150 12.19 4.51 13.91
C ARG A 150 13.21 3.51 13.37
N ALA A 151 14.47 3.64 13.82
CA ALA A 151 15.54 2.75 13.40
C ALA A 151 15.27 1.26 13.71
N ASP A 152 14.55 0.97 14.79
CA ASP A 152 14.12 -0.39 15.18
C ASP A 152 12.92 -0.93 14.38
N GLU A 153 12.39 -0.17 13.42
CA GLU A 153 11.29 -0.57 12.54
C GLU A 153 11.73 -0.80 11.07
N VAL A 154 13.01 -0.58 10.76
CA VAL A 154 13.54 -0.67 9.39
C VAL A 154 14.60 -1.76 9.33
N ASP A 155 14.23 -2.90 8.75
CA ASP A 155 15.14 -4.03 8.58
C ASP A 155 15.92 -3.99 7.26
N LEU A 156 15.35 -3.36 6.23
CA LEU A 156 15.90 -3.33 4.87
C LEU A 156 15.74 -1.94 4.24
N ILE A 157 16.82 -1.45 3.65
CA ILE A 157 16.85 -0.25 2.81
C ILE A 157 17.27 -0.67 1.41
N VAL A 158 16.51 -0.21 0.42
CA VAL A 158 16.92 -0.24 -1.00
C VAL A 158 17.16 1.19 -1.42
N ALA A 159 18.37 1.48 -1.88
CA ALA A 159 18.80 2.81 -2.32
C ALA A 159 19.28 2.76 -3.77
N THR A 160 19.04 3.84 -4.50
CA THR A 160 19.48 4.04 -5.89
C THR A 160 19.82 5.51 -6.09
N ASP A 161 20.85 5.79 -6.89
CA ASP A 161 21.20 7.13 -7.40
C ASP A 161 20.59 7.40 -8.79
N SER A 162 19.95 6.39 -9.39
CA SER A 162 19.27 6.46 -10.69
C SER A 162 20.19 6.77 -11.88
N GLU A 163 21.49 6.47 -11.77
CA GLU A 163 22.43 6.42 -12.91
C GLU A 163 22.18 5.18 -13.79
#